data_AF-A0A2T9IB54-F1
#
_entry.id   AF-A0A2T9IB54-F1
#
_cell.length_a   1.000
_cell.length_b   1.000
_cell.length_c   1.000
_cell.angle_alpha   90.00
_cell.angle_beta   90.00
_cell.angle_gamma   90.00
#
_symmetry.space_group_name_H-M   'P 1'
#
loop_
_entity.id
_entity.type
_entity.pdbx_description
1 polymer ?
#
loop_
_entity_poly.entity_id
_entity_poly.type
_entity_poly.pdbx_seq_one_letter_code
_entity_poly.pdbx_strand_id
1 'polypeptide(L)'
;MNKTVYVPSYFQPIYKEVTVKVPTGNTKRFLGFIDIEEKIRKKEVVQEGWSDCQVDGERLNEDITRTVDKLNQDGFEVISITPVTSGNWGFKYDSGSINNGTGRGGYGYGYGYSYTEGVLILAKEKGAY
;
A
#
# COMPACT_ATOMS: atom_id res chain seq x y z
N MET A 1 -22.13 -28.09 -5.44
CA MET A 1 -21.69 -27.13 -6.49
C MET A 1 -20.32 -26.52 -6.17
N ASN A 2 -19.51 -26.14 -7.17
CA ASN A 2 -18.25 -25.42 -6.95
C ASN A 2 -18.44 -23.90 -7.05
N LYS A 3 -17.70 -23.14 -6.24
CA LYS A 3 -17.70 -21.68 -6.20
C LYS A 3 -16.28 -21.16 -6.14
N THR A 4 -15.98 -20.12 -6.90
CA THR A 4 -14.70 -19.40 -6.85
C THR A 4 -14.91 -17.97 -6.35
N VAL A 5 -13.97 -17.46 -5.56
CA VAL A 5 -13.98 -16.08 -5.06
C VAL A 5 -12.57 -15.50 -5.21
N TYR A 6 -12.47 -14.32 -5.82
CA TYR A 6 -11.21 -13.57 -5.88
C TYR A 6 -11.13 -12.59 -4.71
N VAL A 7 -10.01 -12.61 -4.00
CA VAL A 7 -9.70 -11.68 -2.90
C VAL A 7 -8.48 -10.85 -3.31
N PRO A 8 -8.63 -9.53 -3.54
CA PRO A 8 -7.51 -8.69 -3.97
C PRO A 8 -6.54 -8.41 -2.83
N SER A 9 -5.26 -8.28 -3.17
CA SER A 9 -4.20 -7.79 -2.28
C SER A 9 -4.06 -6.27 -2.41
N TYR A 10 -3.49 -5.65 -1.37
CA TYR A 10 -3.15 -4.23 -1.37
C TYR A 10 -1.70 -4.03 -0.94
N PHE A 11 -1.04 -2.98 -1.41
CA PHE A 11 0.30 -2.65 -0.94
C PHE A 11 0.27 -2.07 0.48
N GLN A 12 1.38 -2.20 1.21
CA GLN A 12 1.52 -1.68 2.57
C GLN A 12 1.46 -0.15 2.62
N PRO A 13 0.80 0.46 3.61
CA PRO A 13 0.89 1.89 3.82
C PRO A 13 2.32 2.29 4.25
N ILE A 14 2.83 3.38 3.68
CA ILE A 14 4.10 3.99 4.11
C ILE A 14 3.80 5.16 5.05
N TYR A 15 4.46 5.18 6.20
CA TYR A 15 4.31 6.22 7.22
C TYR A 15 5.56 7.07 7.37
N LYS A 16 5.36 8.32 7.76
CA LYS A 16 6.45 9.27 8.04
C LYS A 16 6.15 10.12 9.26
N GLU A 17 7.19 10.40 10.03
CA GLU A 17 7.12 11.40 11.11
C GLU A 17 7.12 12.82 10.52
N VAL A 18 6.08 13.59 10.85
CA VAL A 18 5.98 15.00 10.53
C VAL A 18 5.89 15.84 11.81
N THR A 19 6.42 17.05 11.77
CA THR A 19 6.28 18.02 12.86
C THR A 19 5.15 18.98 12.54
N VAL A 20 4.03 18.85 13.24
CA VAL A 20 2.86 19.73 13.10
C VAL A 20 2.85 20.80 14.19
N LYS A 21 2.38 22.00 13.85
CA LYS A 21 2.15 23.07 14.82
C LYS A 21 0.71 22.99 15.29
N VAL A 22 0.51 22.53 16.52
CA VAL A 22 -0.82 22.39 17.12
C VAL A 22 -1.10 23.60 18.02
N PRO A 23 -2.25 24.29 17.85
CA PRO A 23 -2.65 25.34 18.77
C PRO A 23 -2.90 24.75 20.16
N THR A 24 -2.41 25.41 21.19
CA THR A 24 -2.51 24.95 22.59
C THR A 24 -3.79 25.40 23.28
N GLY A 25 -4.59 26.26 22.62
CA GLY A 25 -5.72 26.96 23.25
C GLY A 25 -5.31 28.09 24.20
N ASN A 26 -4.01 28.26 24.47
CA ASN A 26 -3.47 29.36 25.26
C ASN A 26 -3.04 30.51 24.34
N THR A 27 -3.17 31.74 24.84
CA THR A 27 -2.67 32.94 24.16
C THR A 27 -1.46 33.49 24.90
N LYS A 28 -0.47 33.94 24.13
CA LYS A 28 0.71 34.64 24.62
C LYS A 28 0.68 36.09 24.16
N ARG A 29 0.85 36.99 25.12
CA ARG A 29 0.89 38.43 24.85
C ARG A 29 2.17 38.80 24.11
N PHE A 30 2.03 39.35 22.91
CA PHE A 30 3.09 39.80 22.03
C PHE A 30 3.04 41.31 21.87
N LEU A 31 4.20 41.97 22.00
CA LEU A 31 4.33 43.43 21.93
C LEU A 31 3.44 44.23 22.91
N GLY A 32 2.98 43.64 24.02
CA GLY A 32 2.24 44.32 25.09
C GLY A 32 0.75 44.62 24.80
N PHE A 33 0.32 44.57 23.54
CA PHE A 33 -1.04 44.96 23.11
C PHE A 33 -1.76 43.92 22.24
N ILE A 34 -1.10 42.83 21.83
CA ILE A 34 -1.65 41.83 20.91
C ILE A 34 -1.53 40.45 21.55
N ASP A 35 -2.63 39.72 21.68
CA ASP A 35 -2.61 38.32 22.11
C ASP A 35 -2.53 37.40 20.89
N ILE A 36 -1.52 36.54 20.86
CA ILE A 36 -1.29 35.59 19.77
C ILE A 36 -1.46 34.17 20.31
N GLU A 37 -2.13 33.32 19.56
CA GLU A 37 -2.33 31.92 19.90
C GLU A 37 -1.00 31.15 19.96
N GLU A 38 -0.72 30.49 21.08
CA GLU A 38 0.48 29.70 21.29
C GLU A 38 0.37 28.36 20.56
N LYS A 39 1.37 28.07 19.71
CA LYS A 39 1.46 26.80 18.95
C LYS A 39 2.67 26.01 19.39
N ILE A 40 2.46 24.75 19.77
CA ILE A 40 3.54 23.81 20.07
C ILE A 40 3.84 22.94 18.85
N ARG A 41 5.09 22.51 18.72
CA ARG A 41 5.51 21.53 17.72
C ARG A 41 5.28 20.13 18.29
N LYS A 42 4.43 19.33 17.64
CA LYS A 42 4.19 17.93 17.99
C LYS A 42 4.65 17.04 16.85
N LYS A 43 5.30 15.93 17.19
CA LYS A 43 5.60 14.86 16.22
C LYS A 43 4.35 14.01 16.04
N GLU A 44 3.93 13.83 14.80
CA GLU A 44 2.82 12.95 14.43
C GLU A 44 3.27 12.02 13.30
N VAL A 45 2.78 10.79 13.33
CA VAL A 45 3.00 9.81 12.27
C VAL A 45 1.82 9.90 11.32
N VAL A 46 2.09 10.22 10.06
CA VAL A 46 1.07 10.34 9.02
C VAL A 46 1.37 9.35 7.90
N GLN A 47 0.32 8.84 7.26
CA GLN A 47 0.48 8.03 6.05
C GLN A 47 0.90 8.95 4.89
N GLU A 48 2.04 8.65 4.28
CA GLU A 48 2.61 9.41 3.15
C GLU A 48 2.24 8.77 1.80
N GLY A 49 1.92 7.47 1.79
CA GLY A 49 1.52 6.77 0.57
C GLY A 49 1.39 5.26 0.76
N TRP A 50 1.70 4.53 -0.31
CA TRP A 50 1.66 3.07 -0.39
C TRP A 50 3.00 2.56 -0.92
N SER A 51 3.41 1.38 -0.46
CA SER A 51 4.56 0.66 -0.99
C SER A 51 4.34 0.39 -2.48
N ASP A 52 5.40 0.47 -3.24
CA ASP A 52 5.42 0.04 -4.64
C ASP A 52 5.78 -1.45 -4.78
N CYS A 53 6.32 -2.09 -3.74
CA CYS A 53 6.89 -3.44 -3.85
C CYS A 53 6.46 -4.43 -2.75
N GLN A 54 5.81 -3.98 -1.67
CA GLN A 54 5.45 -4.83 -0.54
C GLN A 54 3.94 -4.90 -0.33
N VAL A 55 3.38 -6.11 -0.44
CA VAL A 55 1.97 -6.40 -0.16
C VAL A 55 1.72 -6.35 1.35
N ASP A 56 0.59 -5.77 1.73
CA ASP A 56 0.06 -5.78 3.10
C ASP A 56 -0.49 -7.17 3.42
N GLY A 57 0.41 -8.02 3.92
CA GLY A 57 0.09 -9.41 4.26
C GLY A 57 -0.90 -9.55 5.41
N GLU A 58 -0.89 -8.63 6.39
CA GLU A 58 -1.83 -8.66 7.51
C GLU A 58 -3.24 -8.37 7.01
N ARG A 59 -3.41 -7.30 6.23
CA ARG A 59 -4.69 -6.97 5.60
C ARG A 59 -5.19 -8.09 4.69
N LEU A 60 -4.32 -8.65 3.85
CA LEU A 60 -4.70 -9.75 2.96
C LEU A 60 -5.17 -10.96 3.76
N ASN A 61 -4.49 -11.30 4.86
CA ASN A 61 -4.90 -12.40 5.74
C ASN A 61 -6.27 -12.17 6.36
N GLU A 62 -6.57 -10.94 6.82
CA GLU A 62 -7.90 -10.58 7.33
C GLU A 62 -8.98 -10.69 6.26
N ASP A 63 -8.72 -10.20 5.04
CA ASP A 63 -9.63 -10.29 3.91
C ASP A 63 -9.94 -11.74 3.50
N ILE A 64 -8.91 -12.59 3.48
CA ILE A 64 -9.07 -14.04 3.25
C ILE A 64 -9.90 -14.65 4.36
N THR A 65 -9.57 -14.38 5.63
CA THR A 65 -10.30 -14.93 6.79
C THR A 65 -11.78 -14.59 6.74
N ARG A 66 -12.12 -13.32 6.51
CA ARG A 66 -13.52 -12.88 6.34
C ARG A 66 -14.22 -13.61 5.19
N THR A 67 -13.53 -13.83 4.09
CA THR A 67 -14.08 -14.53 2.92
C THR A 67 -14.32 -16.01 3.20
N VAL A 68 -13.38 -16.68 3.87
CA VAL A 68 -13.49 -18.08 4.30
C VAL A 68 -14.65 -18.25 5.29
N ASP A 69 -14.77 -17.36 6.28
CA ASP A 69 -15.87 -17.39 7.25
C ASP A 69 -17.23 -17.26 6.57
N LYS A 70 -17.35 -16.33 5.62
CA LYS A 70 -18.57 -16.17 4.82
C LYS A 70 -18.90 -17.43 4.01
N LEU A 71 -17.92 -18.03 3.34
CA LEU A 71 -18.11 -19.27 2.60
C LEU A 71 -18.58 -20.41 3.51
N ASN A 72 -18.00 -20.51 4.71
CA ASN A 72 -18.37 -21.52 5.69
C ASN A 72 -19.83 -21.34 6.17
N GLN A 73 -20.26 -20.10 6.40
CA GLN A 73 -21.64 -19.74 6.76
C GLN A 73 -22.62 -20.04 5.61
N ASP A 74 -22.20 -19.81 4.36
CA ASP A 74 -22.97 -20.11 3.15
C ASP A 74 -23.04 -21.62 2.83
N GLY A 75 -22.52 -22.49 3.69
CA GLY A 75 -22.55 -23.94 3.50
C GLY A 75 -21.47 -24.48 2.57
N PHE A 76 -20.42 -23.72 2.28
CA PHE A 76 -19.28 -24.16 1.48
C PHE A 76 -18.11 -24.62 2.38
N GLU A 77 -17.25 -25.46 1.82
CA GLU A 77 -15.95 -25.88 2.35
C GLU A 77 -14.87 -25.43 1.37
N VAL A 78 -13.87 -24.70 1.87
CA VAL A 78 -12.74 -24.23 1.06
C VAL A 78 -11.85 -25.42 0.70
N ILE A 79 -11.55 -25.55 -0.59
CA ILE A 79 -10.70 -26.60 -1.16
C ILE A 79 -9.28 -26.09 -1.34
N SER A 80 -9.12 -24.90 -1.90
CA SER A 80 -7.81 -24.33 -2.18
C SER A 80 -7.85 -22.81 -2.18
N ILE A 81 -6.70 -22.22 -1.84
CA ILE A 81 -6.41 -20.80 -1.97
C ILE A 81 -5.15 -20.69 -2.82
N THR A 82 -5.23 -20.03 -3.96
CA THR A 82 -4.15 -19.98 -4.95
C THR A 82 -3.78 -18.54 -5.24
N PRO A 83 -2.50 -18.14 -5.13
CA PRO A 83 -2.09 -16.78 -5.45
C PRO A 83 -2.25 -16.49 -6.95
N VAL A 84 -2.72 -15.29 -7.26
CA VAL A 84 -2.70 -14.69 -8.59
C VAL A 84 -1.55 -13.70 -8.62
N THR A 85 -0.59 -13.94 -9.51
CA THR A 85 0.63 -13.15 -9.61
C THR A 85 0.55 -12.21 -10.81
N SER A 86 0.81 -10.93 -10.57
CA SER A 86 0.96 -9.91 -11.61
C SER A 86 2.37 -9.33 -11.58
N GLY A 87 2.78 -8.73 -12.70
CA GLY A 87 4.09 -8.12 -12.85
C GLY A 87 3.99 -6.61 -13.03
N ASN A 88 4.99 -5.89 -12.54
CA ASN A 88 5.21 -4.49 -12.89
C ASN A 88 6.67 -4.32 -13.34
N TRP A 89 6.89 -3.40 -14.27
CA TRP A 89 8.19 -3.15 -14.83
C TRP A 89 8.30 -1.70 -15.30
N GLY A 90 9.53 -1.21 -15.37
CA GLY A 90 9.82 0.11 -15.87
C GLY A 90 11.23 0.19 -16.39
N PHE A 91 11.46 1.03 -17.38
CA PHE A 91 12.79 1.35 -17.86
C PHE A 91 12.88 2.81 -18.22
N LYS A 92 14.10 3.34 -18.18
CA LYS A 92 14.43 4.67 -18.67
C LYS A 92 15.68 4.56 -19.51
N TYR A 93 15.64 5.20 -20.66
CA TYR A 93 16.75 5.27 -21.58
C TYR A 93 16.83 6.68 -22.13
N ASP A 94 18.06 7.16 -22.30
CA ASP A 94 18.33 8.40 -22.98
C ASP A 94 19.65 8.28 -23.78
N SER A 95 19.61 8.74 -25.03
CA SER A 95 20.78 8.85 -25.89
C SER A 95 21.14 10.33 -26.08
N GLY A 96 22.19 10.77 -25.39
CA GLY A 96 22.83 12.06 -25.65
C GLY A 96 22.50 13.20 -24.68
N SER A 97 21.86 12.92 -23.54
CA SER A 97 21.71 13.88 -22.44
C SER A 97 23.00 14.13 -21.66
N ILE A 98 24.00 13.25 -21.74
CA ILE A 98 25.27 13.40 -21.02
C ILE A 98 26.29 14.04 -21.97
N ASN A 99 26.58 15.32 -21.77
CA ASN A 99 27.64 16.01 -22.49
C ASN A 99 28.95 15.92 -21.69
N ASN A 100 29.97 15.28 -22.28
CA ASN A 100 31.33 15.29 -21.73
C ASN A 100 32.33 15.55 -22.87
N GLY A 101 32.83 16.79 -22.94
CA GLY A 101 33.69 17.24 -24.05
C GLY A 101 32.96 17.22 -25.40
N THR A 102 33.60 16.65 -26.44
CA THR A 102 33.03 16.52 -27.79
C THR A 102 32.16 15.27 -27.98
N GLY A 103 32.05 14.42 -26.96
CA GLY A 103 31.25 13.19 -26.98
C GLY A 103 29.86 13.39 -26.37
N ARG A 104 28.88 12.64 -26.89
CA ARG A 104 27.55 12.49 -26.28
C ARG A 104 27.42 11.09 -25.68
N GLY A 105 27.30 11.03 -24.37
CA GLY A 105 26.99 9.81 -23.62
C GLY A 105 25.48 9.66 -23.42
N GLY A 106 25.03 8.41 -23.29
CA GLY A 106 23.66 8.06 -22.91
C GLY A 106 23.64 7.24 -21.63
N TYR A 107 22.45 7.05 -21.06
CA TYR A 107 22.23 6.12 -19.96
C TYR A 107 20.98 5.27 -20.21
N GLY A 108 20.96 4.09 -19.60
CA GLY A 108 19.80 3.22 -19.62
C GLY A 108 19.76 2.37 -18.35
N TYR A 109 18.57 2.22 -17.77
CA TYR A 109 18.31 1.29 -16.68
C TYR A 109 16.87 0.80 -16.75
N GLY A 110 16.61 -0.36 -16.17
CA GLY A 110 15.26 -0.90 -16.03
C GLY A 110 15.15 -1.84 -14.85
N TYR A 111 13.93 -2.09 -14.43
CA TYR A 111 13.57 -3.01 -13.37
C TYR A 111 12.27 -3.72 -13.71
N GLY A 112 12.06 -4.88 -13.10
CA GLY A 112 10.81 -5.61 -13.14
C GLY A 112 10.67 -6.46 -11.89
N TYR A 113 9.46 -6.56 -11.37
CA TYR A 113 9.13 -7.41 -10.23
C TYR A 113 7.72 -7.97 -10.39
N SER A 114 7.48 -9.09 -9.71
CA SER A 114 6.15 -9.67 -9.60
C SER A 114 5.64 -9.51 -8.19
N TYR A 115 4.32 -9.41 -8.05
CA TYR A 115 3.64 -9.33 -6.78
C TYR A 115 2.36 -10.17 -6.82
N THR A 116 1.89 -10.58 -5.64
CA THR A 116 0.60 -11.27 -5.52
C THR A 116 -0.50 -10.23 -5.61
N GLU A 117 -1.17 -10.14 -6.76
CA GLU A 117 -2.29 -9.20 -6.98
C GLU A 117 -3.51 -9.56 -6.13
N GLY A 118 -3.65 -10.85 -5.81
CA GLY A 118 -4.72 -11.37 -4.97
C GLY A 118 -4.63 -12.88 -4.86
N VAL A 119 -5.66 -13.49 -4.28
CA VAL A 119 -5.81 -14.95 -4.24
C VAL A 119 -7.17 -15.37 -4.79
N LEU A 120 -7.19 -16.51 -5.47
CA LEU A 120 -8.41 -17.20 -5.88
C LEU A 120 -8.71 -18.30 -4.87
N ILE A 121 -9.88 -18.24 -4.25
CA ILE A 121 -10.40 -19.24 -3.33
C ILE A 121 -11.36 -20.14 -4.10
N LEU A 122 -11.08 -21.44 -4.15
CA LEU A 122 -12.00 -22.46 -4.64
C LEU A 122 -12.68 -23.13 -3.45
N ALA A 123 -14.01 -23.22 -3.48
CA ALA A 123 -14.80 -23.88 -2.47
C ALA A 123 -15.87 -24.79 -3.11
N LYS A 124 -16.28 -25.83 -2.39
CA LYS A 124 -17.38 -26.72 -2.76
C LYS A 124 -18.49 -26.64 -1.72
N GLU A 125 -19.72 -26.76 -2.17
CA GLU A 125 -20.88 -26.89 -1.30
C GLU A 125 -20.80 -28.18 -0.47
N LYS A 126 -21.06 -28.08 0.83
CA LYS A 126 -21.08 -29.22 1.74
C LYS A 126 -22.24 -30.15 1.38
N GLY A 127 -21.98 -31.47 1.36
CA GLY A 127 -23.00 -32.47 1.06
C GLY A 127 -23.32 -32.66 -0.43
N ALA A 128 -22.60 -32.01 -1.34
CA ALA A 128 -22.57 -32.40 -2.74
C ALA A 128 -21.72 -33.67 -2.88
N TYR A 129 -22.37 -34.84 -2.94
CA TYR A 129 -21.76 -36.14 -3.25
C TYR A 129 -21.63 -36.34 -4.75
#